data_AF-A0A8H6K4F9-F1
#
_entry.id   AF-A0A8H6K4F9-F1
#
_cell.length_a   1.000
_cell.length_b   1.000
_cell.length_c   1.000
_cell.angle_alpha   90.00
_cell.angle_beta   90.00
_cell.angle_gamma   90.00
#
_symmetry.space_group_name_H-M   'P 1'
#
loop_
_entity.id
_entity.type
_entity.pdbx_description
1 polymer ?
#
loop_
_entity_poly.entity_id
_entity_poly.type
_entity_poly.pdbx_seq_one_letter_code
_entity_poly.pdbx_strand_id
1 'polypeptide(L)' 'MSRQIRPSKVQWQHNQDGSKNAFVSASQVSSSQLKEYLDSNYPGQYRIQLKRDKFKITLADTPVGLR' A
#
# COMPACT_ATOMS: atom_id res chain seq x y z
N MET A 1 16.54 -9.61 -11.57
CA MET A 1 15.57 -10.45 -10.83
C MET A 1 14.55 -9.54 -10.16
N SER A 2 13.35 -9.41 -10.71
CA SER A 2 12.30 -8.53 -10.19
C SER A 2 11.61 -9.19 -9.01
N ARG A 3 11.83 -8.68 -7.80
CA ARG A 3 11.17 -9.17 -6.59
C ARG A 3 9.70 -8.72 -6.65
N GLN A 4 8.83 -9.60 -7.13
CA GLN A 4 7.40 -9.36 -7.16
C GLN A 4 6.90 -9.31 -5.71
N ILE A 5 6.22 -8.23 -5.34
CA ILE A 5 5.61 -8.08 -4.01
C ILE A 5 4.51 -9.13 -3.94
N ARG A 6 4.77 -10.24 -3.23
CA ARG A 6 3.72 -11.25 -3.02
C ARG A 6 2.66 -10.62 -2.12
N PRO A 7 1.36 -10.67 -2.48
CA PRO A 7 0.28 -10.06 -1.70
C PRO A 7 0.21 -10.58 -0.25
N SER A 8 0.79 -11.75 0.03
CA SER A 8 0.91 -12.31 1.38
C SER A 8 1.90 -11.59 2.32
N LYS A 9 2.69 -10.62 1.84
CA LYS A 9 3.68 -9.91 2.68
C LYS A 9 3.25 -8.53 3.15
N VAL A 10 2.18 -7.95 2.59
CA VAL A 10 1.71 -6.64 3.02
C VAL A 10 0.72 -6.83 4.16
N GLN A 11 1.19 -6.62 5.39
CA GLN A 11 0.35 -6.68 6.57
C GLN A 11 -0.46 -5.39 6.70
N TRP A 12 -1.72 -5.46 6.29
CA TRP A 12 -2.68 -4.37 6.45
C TRP A 12 -3.22 -4.33 7.88
N GLN A 13 -3.12 -3.16 8.50
CA GLN A 13 -3.73 -2.83 9.77
C GLN A 13 -4.94 -1.95 9.51
N HIS A 14 -6.11 -2.39 9.98
CA HIS A 14 -7.34 -1.62 9.90
C HIS A 14 -7.36 -0.59 11.03
N ASN A 15 -7.63 0.66 10.69
CA ASN A 15 -7.81 1.72 11.66
C ASN A 15 -9.31 1.86 11.98
N GLN A 16 -9.62 2.49 13.12
CA GLN A 16 -11.00 2.72 13.56
C GLN A 16 -11.78 3.67 12.64
N ASP A 17 -11.10 4.46 11.82
CA ASP A 17 -11.69 5.37 10.83
C ASP A 17 -12.05 4.68 9.50
N GLY A 18 -11.91 3.35 9.42
CA GLY A 18 -12.15 2.55 8.21
C GLY A 18 -10.94 2.44 7.28
N SER A 19 -9.96 3.34 7.39
CA SER A 19 -8.76 3.30 6.55
C SER A 19 -7.86 2.09 6.88
N LYS A 20 -7.03 1.67 5.91
CA LYS A 20 -6.06 0.58 6.11
C LYS A 20 -4.65 1.10 5.95
N ASN A 21 -3.79 0.79 6.92
CA ASN A 21 -2.37 1.14 6.87
C ASN A 21 -1.51 -0.10 6.66
N ALA A 22 -0.48 -0.01 5.83
CA ALA A 22 0.58 -1.01 5.74
C ALA A 22 1.94 -0.34 5.83
N PHE A 23 2.92 -1.08 6.36
CA PHE A 23 4.31 -0.64 6.42
C PHE A 23 5.16 -1.63 5.64
N VAL A 24 5.88 -1.13 4.64
CA VAL A 24 6.76 -1.94 3.80
C VAL A 24 8.16 -1.36 3.85
N SER A 25 9.17 -2.17 4.14
CA SER A 25 10.56 -1.71 4.17
C SER A 25 11.03 -1.30 2.78
N ALA A 26 11.63 -0.11 2.67
CA ALA A 26 12.18 0.42 1.43
C ALA A 26 13.40 -0.37 0.93
N SER A 27 14.03 -1.16 1.80
CA SER A 27 15.07 -2.14 1.42
C SER A 27 14.51 -3.39 0.74
N GLN A 28 13.21 -3.69 0.88
CA GLN A 28 12.58 -4.89 0.34
C GLN A 28 11.88 -4.64 -1.00
N VAL A 29 11.49 -3.40 -1.27
CA VAL A 29 10.73 -3.00 -2.45
C VAL A 29 11.19 -1.64 -2.97
N SER A 30 11.32 -1.51 -4.28
CA SER A 30 11.53 -0.21 -4.90
C SER A 30 10.22 0.60 -4.94
N SER A 31 10.34 1.93 -4.91
CA SER A 31 9.19 2.84 -5.03
C SER A 31 8.37 2.58 -6.29
N SER A 32 9.01 2.29 -7.44
CA SER A 32 8.33 2.00 -8.69
C SER A 32 7.49 0.72 -8.63
N GLN A 33 8.04 -0.37 -8.08
CA GLN A 33 7.30 -1.63 -7.93
C GLN A 33 6.14 -1.49 -6.95
N LEU A 34 6.34 -0.74 -5.87
CA LEU A 34 5.27 -0.48 -4.91
C LEU A 34 4.15 0.35 -5.55
N LYS A 35 4.51 1.38 -6.31
CA LYS A 35 3.57 2.23 -7.03
C LYS A 35 2.78 1.42 -8.06
N GLU A 36 3.45 0.61 -8.88
CA GLU A 36 2.80 -0.25 -9.89
C GLU A 36 1.80 -1.23 -9.26
N TYR A 37 2.18 -1.86 -8.14
CA TYR A 37 1.28 -2.71 -7.37
C TYR A 37 0.05 -1.95 -6.87
N LEU A 38 0.25 -0.77 -6.28
CA LEU A 38 -0.84 0.03 -5.72
C LEU A 38 -1.75 0.63 -6.80
N ASP A 39 -1.20 1.06 -7.93
CA ASP A 39 -1.98 1.52 -9.09
C ASP A 39 -2.82 0.39 -9.69
N SER A 40 -2.29 -0.84 -9.72
CA SER A 40 -3.01 -1.99 -10.28
C SER A 40 -4.13 -2.51 -9.38
N ASN A 41 -3.95 -2.44 -8.05
CA ASN A 41 -4.89 -3.04 -7.08
C ASN A 41 -5.82 -2.02 -6.42
N TYR A 42 -5.36 -0.77 -6.24
CA TYR A 42 -6.06 0.28 -5.49
C TYR A 42 -6.00 1.64 -6.21
N PRO A 43 -6.32 1.72 -7.52
CA PRO A 43 -6.13 2.93 -8.32
C PRO A 43 -6.83 4.13 -7.70
N GLY A 44 -6.07 5.19 -7.37
CA GLY A 44 -6.59 6.43 -6.80
C GLY A 44 -7.03 6.36 -5.32
N GLN A 45 -6.89 5.21 -4.66
CA GLN A 45 -7.39 5.00 -3.29
C GLN A 45 -6.28 4.93 -2.24
N TYR A 46 -5.02 5.16 -2.63
CA TYR A 46 -3.87 5.02 -1.75
C TYR A 46 -3.06 6.31 -1.59
N ARG A 47 -2.37 6.43 -0.45
CA ARG A 47 -1.35 7.43 -0.17
C ARG A 47 -0.09 6.74 0.32
N ILE A 48 1.07 7.15 -0.20
CA ILE A 48 2.38 6.63 0.24
C ILE A 48 3.12 7.74 0.98
N GLN A 49 3.70 7.41 2.13
CA GLN A 49 4.60 8.27 2.89
C GLN A 49 5.89 7.51 3.20
N LEU A 50 7.03 8.05 2.79
CA LEU A 50 8.33 7.51 3.22
C LEU A 50 8.61 7.97 4.66
N LYS A 51 8.79 7.02 5.57
CA LYS A 51 9.11 7.23 6.98
C LYS A 51 10.43 6.53 7.29
N ARG A 52 11.53 7.30 7.24
CA ARG A 52 12.91 6.79 7.38
C ARG A 52 13.19 5.66 6.38
N ASP A 53 13.18 4.41 6.82
CA ASP A 53 13.48 3.22 6.01
C ASP A 53 12.22 2.46 5.53
N LYS A 54 11.01 2.97 5.79
CA LYS A 54 9.76 2.27 5.49
C LYS A 54 8.79 3.15 4.72
N PHE A 55 8.11 2.56 3.75
CA PHE A 55 6.92 3.13 3.14
C PHE A 55 5.71 2.83 4.02
N LYS A 56 5.10 3.88 4.56
CA LYS A 56 3.74 3.82 5.11
C LYS A 56 2.76 4.01 3.96
N ILE A 57 1.91 3.03 3.74
CA ILE A 57 0.85 3.05 2.75
C ILE A 57 -0.45 3.19 3.51
N THR A 58 -1.28 4.15 3.12
CA THR A 58 -2.62 4.34 3.67
C THR A 58 -3.61 4.19 2.53
N LEU A 59 -4.48 3.19 2.62
CA LEU A 59 -5.67 3.08 1.78
C LEU A 59 -6.79 3.85 2.46
N ALA A 60 -7.35 4.82 1.77
CA ALA A 60 -8.59 5.44 2.22
C ALA A 60 -9.71 4.39 2.10
N ASP A 61 -10.64 4.40 3.05
CA ASP A 61 -11.91 3.70 2.86
C ASP A 61 -12.71 4.51 1.83
N THR A 62 -12.39 4.30 0.56
CA THR A 62 -13.32 4.69 -0.50
C THR A 62 -14.41 3.63 -0.46
N PRO A 63 -15.67 3.97 -0.17
CA PRO A 63 -16.75 3.00 -0.26
C PRO A 63 -16.80 2.53 -1.71
N VAL A 64 -16.27 1.35 -1.97
CA VAL A 64 -16.46 0.62 -3.22
C VAL A 64 -17.92 0.17 -3.18
N GLY A 65 -18.83 1.05 -3.61
CA GLY A 65 -20.26 0.73 -3.61
C GLY A 65 -21.20 1.93 -3.56
N LEU A 66 -21.10 2.85 -4.52
CA LEU A 66 -22.27 3.62 -4.98
C LEU A 66 -22.29 3.55 -6.51
N ARG A 67 -22.74 2.41 -7.01
CA ARG A 67 -23.28 2.24 -8.36
C ARG A 67 -24.32 1.13 -8.33
#